data_AF-A0A830DAK3-F1
#
_entry.id   AF-A0A830DAK3-F1
#
_cell.length_a   1.000
_cell.length_b   1.000
_cell.length_c   1.000
_cell.angle_alpha   90.00
_cell.angle_beta   90.00
_cell.angle_gamma   90.00
#
_symmetry.space_group_name_H-M   'P 1'
#
loop_
_entity.id
_entity.type
_entity.pdbx_description
1 polymer ?
#
loop_
_entity_poly.entity_id
_entity_poly.type
_entity_poly.pdbx_seq_one_letter_code
_entity_poly.pdbx_strand_id
1 'polypeptide(L)'
;MIFFEKCLSHDLPKNELNRFCITCETSICKHCVKDSGHKDHKVLTIYRHVYQDVVPISEMEIHIDCDNTQSYNCNRCGLCL
;
A
#
# COMPACT_ATOMS: atom_id res chain seq x y z
N MET A 1 -0.64 -11.22 -4.80
CA MET A 1 -0.53 -9.81 -5.21
C MET A 1 0.93 -9.45 -5.15
N ILE A 2 1.47 -8.77 -6.17
CA ILE A 2 2.92 -8.47 -6.23
C ILE A 2 3.08 -6.96 -6.11
N PHE A 3 3.91 -6.54 -5.16
CA PHE A 3 4.27 -5.15 -4.90
C PHE A 3 5.71 -4.89 -5.34
N PHE A 4 6.02 -3.62 -5.62
CA PHE A 4 7.36 -3.14 -6.04
C PHE A 4 7.82 -3.59 -7.44
N GLU A 5 6.95 -4.20 -8.23
CA GLU A 5 7.17 -4.41 -9.66
C GLU A 5 7.03 -3.10 -10.44
N LYS A 6 7.47 -3.08 -11.70
CA LYS A 6 7.23 -1.94 -12.60
C LYS A 6 5.80 -1.97 -13.12
N CYS A 7 5.14 -0.81 -13.13
CA CYS A 7 3.87 -0.65 -13.79
C CYS A 7 4.02 -0.80 -15.32
N LEU A 8 3.21 -1.68 -15.90
CA LEU A 8 3.21 -1.92 -17.35
C LEU A 8 2.45 -0.83 -18.13
N SER A 9 1.55 -0.11 -17.46
CA SER A 9 0.74 0.96 -18.08
C SER A 9 1.47 2.30 -18.18
N HIS A 10 2.53 2.51 -17.38
CA HIS A 10 3.25 3.79 -17.32
C HIS A 10 4.75 3.56 -17.36
N ASP A 11 5.39 3.84 -18.50
CA ASP A 11 6.85 3.83 -18.62
C ASP A 11 7.46 5.20 -18.27
N LEU A 12 7.22 5.63 -17.03
CA LEU A 12 7.66 6.93 -16.50
C LEU A 12 8.51 6.74 -15.24
N PRO A 13 9.39 7.68 -14.89
CA PRO A 13 10.14 7.61 -13.64
C PRO A 13 9.23 7.47 -12.41
N LYS A 14 9.65 6.61 -11.48
CA LYS A 14 8.92 6.21 -10.26
C LYS A 14 7.55 5.57 -10.57
N ASN A 15 7.51 4.62 -11.52
CA ASN A 15 6.36 3.79 -11.88
C ASN A 15 6.27 2.47 -11.09
N GLU A 16 6.89 2.41 -9.92
CA GLU A 16 6.86 1.23 -9.07
C GLU A 16 5.45 1.00 -8.49
N LEU A 17 5.00 -0.26 -8.47
CA LEU A 17 3.72 -0.71 -7.91
C LEU A 17 3.78 -0.79 -6.38
N ASN A 18 3.94 0.35 -5.73
CA ASN A 18 4.04 0.48 -4.26
C ASN A 18 2.79 1.10 -3.63
N ARG A 19 1.66 1.07 -4.33
CA ARG A 19 0.37 1.52 -3.81
C ARG A 19 -0.67 0.45 -4.04
N PHE A 20 -1.65 0.37 -3.16
CA PHE A 20 -2.75 -0.57 -3.27
C PHE A 20 -4.08 0.18 -3.30
N CYS A 21 -4.84 0.02 -4.37
CA CYS A 21 -6.17 0.59 -4.50
C CYS A 21 -7.19 -0.34 -3.86
N ILE A 22 -7.74 0.05 -2.71
CA ILE A 22 -8.73 -0.75 -1.96
C ILE A 22 -9.99 -0.96 -2.80
N THR A 23 -10.45 0.07 -3.51
CA THR A 23 -11.67 0.01 -4.33
C THR A 23 -11.57 -0.98 -5.50
N CYS A 24 -10.37 -1.20 -6.03
CA CYS A 24 -10.14 -2.05 -7.21
C CYS A 24 -9.38 -3.34 -6.88
N GLU A 25 -9.00 -3.52 -5.61
CA GLU A 25 -8.22 -4.65 -5.13
C GLU A 25 -6.95 -4.93 -5.96
N THR A 26 -6.24 -3.88 -6.38
CA THR A 26 -5.09 -3.99 -7.29
C THR A 26 -3.90 -3.13 -6.86
N SER A 27 -2.67 -3.59 -7.16
CA SER A 27 -1.45 -2.82 -6.98
C SER A 27 -1.24 -1.84 -8.13
N ILE A 28 -0.92 -0.60 -7.80
CA ILE A 28 -0.82 0.51 -8.75
C ILE A 28 0.42 1.35 -8.46
N CYS A 29 0.87 2.13 -9.46
CA CYS A 29 1.93 3.11 -9.24
C CYS A 29 1.36 4.50 -8.95
N LYS A 30 2.23 5.45 -8.60
CA LYS A 30 1.83 6.85 -8.33
C LYS A 30 1.10 7.52 -9.50
N HIS A 31 1.31 7.06 -10.74
CA HIS A 31 0.71 7.66 -11.93
C HIS A 31 -0.72 7.15 -12.12
N CYS A 32 -0.94 5.85 -11.92
CA CYS A 32 -2.28 5.25 -11.89
C CYS A 32 -3.22 5.98 -10.93
N VAL A 33 -2.74 6.42 -9.77
CA VAL A 33 -3.54 7.19 -8.79
C VAL A 33 -4.08 8.49 -9.40
N LYS A 34 -3.34 9.10 -10.34
CA LYS A 34 -3.74 10.36 -10.99
C LYS A 34 -4.62 10.12 -12.22
N ASP A 35 -4.61 8.92 -12.78
CA ASP A 35 -5.52 8.55 -13.85
C ASP A 35 -6.97 8.56 -13.35
N SER A 36 -7.89 8.95 -14.24
CA SER A 36 -9.32 9.04 -13.93
C SER A 36 -9.90 7.74 -13.37
N GLY A 37 -9.28 6.60 -13.63
CA GLY A 37 -9.70 5.30 -13.09
C GLY A 37 -9.41 5.06 -11.60
N HIS A 38 -8.53 5.85 -10.96
CA HIS A 38 -8.22 5.70 -9.52
C HIS A 38 -8.16 7.03 -8.76
N LYS A 39 -8.40 8.16 -9.42
CA LYS A 39 -8.31 9.51 -8.82
C LYS A 39 -9.12 9.66 -7.53
N ASP A 40 -10.28 9.04 -7.46
CA ASP A 40 -11.23 9.16 -6.35
C ASP A 40 -11.34 7.85 -5.53
N HIS A 41 -10.40 6.92 -5.70
CA HIS A 41 -10.37 5.66 -4.98
C HIS A 41 -9.59 5.76 -3.67
N LYS A 42 -9.91 4.86 -2.73
CA LYS A 42 -9.12 4.71 -1.51
C LYS A 42 -7.83 3.96 -1.85
N VAL A 43 -6.69 4.56 -1.53
CA VAL A 43 -5.38 4.03 -1.91
C VAL A 43 -4.45 4.04 -0.70
N LEU A 44 -3.84 2.90 -0.39
CA LEU A 44 -2.81 2.76 0.63
C LEU A 44 -1.42 2.81 -0.01
N THR A 45 -0.47 3.40 0.69
CA THR A 45 0.95 3.31 0.32
C THR A 45 1.57 2.08 0.99
N ILE A 46 2.18 1.21 0.19
CA ILE A 46 2.89 0.01 0.66
C ILE A 46 4.37 0.34 0.81
N TYR A 47 4.94 0.02 1.97
CA TYR A 47 6.35 0.17 2.29
C TYR A 47 7.02 -1.19 2.40
N ARG A 48 8.34 -1.24 2.18
CA ARG A 48 9.13 -2.45 2.39
C ARG A 48 9.92 -2.30 3.68
N HIS A 49 9.63 -3.13 4.68
CA HIS A 49 10.47 -3.23 5.87
C HIS A 49 11.15 -4.60 5.90
N VAL A 50 12.47 -4.61 5.74
CA VAL A 50 13.29 -5.81 5.58
C VAL A 50 12.79 -6.67 4.40
N TYR A 51 11.99 -7.70 4.65
CA TYR A 51 11.42 -8.60 3.65
C TYR A 51 9.88 -8.65 3.67
N GLN A 52 9.25 -7.74 4.40
CA GLN A 52 7.80 -7.69 4.54
C GLN A 52 7.25 -6.42 3.90
N ASP A 53 6.12 -6.57 3.22
CA ASP A 53 5.34 -5.47 2.68
C ASP A 53 4.40 -5.01 3.80
N VAL A 54 4.52 -3.74 4.19
CA VAL A 54 3.85 -3.17 5.36
C VAL A 54 3.10 -1.89 5.00
N VAL A 55 2.07 -1.58 5.77
CA VAL A 55 1.31 -0.32 5.66
C VAL A 55 1.32 0.35 7.03
N PRO A 56 1.60 1.66 7.12
CA PRO A 56 1.50 2.38 8.39
C PRO A 56 0.05 2.38 8.88
N ILE A 57 -0.16 2.15 10.18
CA ILE A 57 -1.49 2.24 10.81
C ILE A 57 -2.15 3.59 10.47
N SER A 58 -1.39 4.69 10.52
CA SER A 58 -1.94 6.02 10.26
C SER A 58 -2.56 6.17 8.85
N GLU A 59 -2.12 5.38 7.87
CA GLU A 59 -2.77 5.33 6.54
C GLU A 59 -4.00 4.41 6.55
N MET A 60 -3.98 3.34 7.34
CA MET A 60 -5.10 2.40 7.48
C MET A 60 -6.28 3.03 8.23
N GLU A 61 -6.01 3.79 9.30
CA GLU A 61 -7.01 4.46 10.15
C GLU A 61 -7.88 5.46 9.39
N ILE A 62 -7.39 6.00 8.27
CA ILE A 62 -8.15 6.91 7.39
C ILE A 62 -9.28 6.16 6.67
N HIS A 63 -9.16 4.83 6.55
CA HIS A 63 -10.03 4.02 5.73
C HIS A 63 -10.78 2.93 6.50
N ILE A 64 -10.26 2.50 7.65
CA ILE A 64 -10.70 1.36 8.44
C ILE A 64 -10.64 1.77 9.93
N ASP A 65 -11.66 1.42 10.70
CA ASP A 65 -11.60 1.55 12.16
C ASP A 65 -10.62 0.50 12.71
N CYS A 66 -9.46 0.98 13.17
CA CYS A 66 -8.37 0.13 13.67
C CYS A 66 -8.37 -0.03 15.20
N ASP A 67 -9.40 0.42 15.94
CA ASP A 67 -9.41 0.46 17.41
C ASP A 67 -9.26 -0.93 18.05
N ASN A 68 -9.72 -1.98 17.35
CA ASN A 68 -9.64 -3.38 17.81
C ASN A 68 -8.53 -4.20 17.12
N THR A 69 -7.63 -3.56 16.38
CA THR A 69 -6.58 -4.28 15.65
C THR A 69 -5.51 -4.73 16.65
N GLN A 70 -5.33 -6.04 16.80
CA GLN A 70 -4.29 -6.57 17.68
C GLN A 70 -2.92 -6.36 17.07
N SER A 71 -2.09 -5.53 17.72
CA SER A 71 -0.69 -5.38 17.37
C SER A 71 0.07 -6.69 17.65
N TYR A 72 0.64 -7.30 16.62
CA TYR A 72 1.42 -8.52 16.78
C TYR A 72 2.87 -8.19 17.17
N ASN A 73 3.21 -8.38 18.44
CA ASN A 73 4.58 -8.25 18.92
C ASN A 73 5.36 -9.54 18.63
N CYS A 74 6.21 -9.51 17.61
CA CYS A 74 7.10 -10.61 17.30
C CYS A 74 8.35 -10.47 18.18
N ASN A 75 8.63 -11.43 19.07
CA ASN A 75 9.69 -11.36 20.11
C ASN A 75 11.14 -11.11 19.61
N ARG A 76 11.37 -10.92 18.31
CA ARG A 76 12.70 -10.70 17.72
C ARG A 76 12.81 -9.55 16.71
N CYS A 77 11.72 -8.91 16.32
CA CYS A 77 11.71 -7.69 15.52
C CYS A 77 10.53 -6.84 16.03
N GLY A 78 10.80 -5.60 16.44
CA GLY A 78 9.79 -4.73 17.03
C GLY A 78 8.51 -4.59 16.19
N LEU A 79 7.42 -4.26 16.90
CA LEU A 79 6.05 -4.00 16.45
C LEU A 79 5.80 -4.20 14.94
N CYS A 80 5.27 -5.37 14.58
CA CYS A 80 4.74 -5.63 13.25
C CYS A 80 3.24 -5.32 13.27
N LEU A 81 2.80 -4.51 12.31
CA LEU A 81 1.41 -4.15 12.03
C LEU A 81 1.11 -4.52 10.59
#